data_AF-A0A512AS38-F1
#
_entry.id   AF-A0A512AS38-F1
#
_cell.length_a   1.000
_cell.length_b   1.000
_cell.length_c   1.000
_cell.angle_alpha   90.00
_cell.angle_beta   90.00
_cell.angle_gamma   90.00
#
_symmetry.space_group_name_H-M   'P 1'
#
loop_
_entity.id
_entity.type
_entity.pdbx_description
1 polymer ?
#
loop_
_entity_poly.entity_id
_entity_poly.type
_entity_poly.pdbx_seq_one_letter_code
_entity_poly.pdbx_strand_id
1 'polypeptide(L)'
;MDSKNIYISYQHYSNEIEWEMHEDSEWIYVGADDEFKKEKATELIDSFFEESAIYFITDRRNSALIEKNTAISKIMEAIEEFDPALANADFSKIMEFDKIGVVRKGKRIN
;
A
#
# COMPACT_ATOMS: atom_id res chain seq x y z
N MET A 1 9.39 12.03 8.76
CA MET A 1 8.27 12.80 8.16
C MET A 1 7.06 12.63 9.07
N ASP A 2 6.32 13.70 9.36
CA ASP A 2 5.07 13.56 10.14
C ASP A 2 3.93 12.99 9.27
N SER A 3 2.86 12.52 9.90
CA SER A 3 1.70 11.92 9.23
C SER A 3 1.13 12.78 8.11
N LYS A 4 1.01 14.09 8.34
CA LYS A 4 0.42 15.01 7.38
C LYS A 4 1.30 15.11 6.12
N ASN A 5 2.60 15.22 6.32
CA ASN A 5 3.57 15.32 5.23
C ASN A 5 3.71 13.99 4.47
N ILE A 6 3.58 12.84 5.15
CA ILE A 6 3.53 11.51 4.49
C ILE A 6 2.33 11.45 3.55
N TYR A 7 1.13 11.79 4.05
CA TYR A 7 -0.09 11.76 3.25
C TYR A 7 -0.05 12.73 2.06
N ILE A 8 0.45 13.96 2.26
CA ILE A 8 0.59 14.94 1.18
C ILE A 8 1.58 14.44 0.11
N SER A 9 2.69 13.85 0.52
CA SER A 9 3.69 13.31 -0.42
C SER A 9 3.10 12.15 -1.23
N TYR A 10 2.38 11.24 -0.58
CA TYR A 10 1.66 10.17 -1.27
C TYR A 10 0.70 10.70 -2.34
N GLN A 11 -0.15 11.67 -1.98
CA GLN A 11 -1.11 12.28 -2.93
C GLN A 11 -0.44 12.95 -4.12
N HIS A 12 0.79 13.45 -3.95
CA HIS A 12 1.56 14.04 -5.04
C HIS A 12 2.12 12.94 -5.95
N TYR A 13 2.87 12.00 -5.37
CA TYR A 13 3.62 11.00 -6.12
C TYR A 13 2.77 9.86 -6.70
N SER A 14 1.57 9.59 -6.14
CA SER A 14 0.68 8.54 -6.69
C SER A 14 0.28 8.80 -8.14
N ASN A 15 0.23 10.07 -8.57
CA ASN A 15 -0.05 10.45 -9.96
C ASN A 15 1.15 10.21 -10.90
N GLU A 16 2.33 9.91 -10.37
CA GLU A 16 3.56 9.65 -11.12
C GLU A 16 3.90 8.15 -11.18
N ILE A 17 3.02 7.30 -10.65
CA ILE A 17 3.18 5.85 -10.63
C ILE A 17 2.63 5.24 -11.91
N GLU A 18 3.47 4.42 -12.55
CA GLU A 18 3.01 3.42 -13.51
C GLU A 18 2.64 2.14 -12.75
N TRP A 19 1.36 1.79 -12.83
CA TRP A 19 0.82 0.61 -12.16
C TRP A 19 1.17 -0.66 -12.94
N GLU A 20 1.60 -1.70 -12.23
CA GLU A 20 1.94 -2.98 -12.82
C GLU A 20 0.66 -3.68 -13.30
N MET A 21 0.58 -3.97 -14.60
CA MET A 21 -0.51 -4.73 -15.19
C MET A 21 -0.39 -6.22 -14.85
N HIS A 22 -1.48 -6.78 -14.34
CA HIS A 22 -1.67 -8.21 -14.09
C HIS A 22 -2.77 -8.74 -15.02
N GLU A 23 -2.35 -9.49 -16.04
CA GLU A 23 -3.22 -9.89 -17.16
C GLU A 23 -3.80 -8.63 -17.84
N ASP A 24 -5.10 -8.35 -17.63
CA ASP A 24 -5.83 -7.23 -18.23
C ASP A 24 -6.19 -6.13 -17.21
N SER A 25 -5.64 -6.18 -15.98
CA SER A 25 -6.00 -5.26 -14.89
C SER A 25 -4.80 -4.91 -14.00
N GLU A 26 -4.73 -3.67 -13.51
CA GLU A 26 -3.76 -3.26 -12.46
C GLU A 26 -4.09 -3.87 -11.09
N TRP A 27 -5.34 -4.33 -10.91
CA TRP A 27 -5.87 -4.79 -9.65
C TRP A 27 -5.77 -6.32 -9.49
N ILE A 28 -5.21 -6.74 -8.37
CA ILE A 28 -5.10 -8.13 -7.94
C ILE A 28 -6.11 -8.37 -6.80
N TYR A 29 -6.98 -9.35 -6.94
CA TYR A 29 -7.88 -9.73 -5.85
C TYR A 29 -7.15 -10.45 -4.73
N VAL A 30 -7.28 -9.93 -3.50
CA VAL A 30 -6.70 -10.48 -2.26
C VAL A 30 -7.76 -10.88 -1.24
N GLY A 31 -9.06 -10.79 -1.56
CA GLY A 31 -10.13 -11.14 -0.62
C GLY A 31 -10.58 -9.94 0.21
N ALA A 32 -11.83 -9.93 0.66
CA ALA A 32 -12.43 -8.90 1.51
C ALA A 32 -12.97 -9.54 2.80
N ASP A 33 -13.13 -8.74 3.85
CA ASP A 33 -13.66 -9.17 5.15
C ASP A 33 -12.98 -10.46 5.68
N ASP A 34 -13.77 -11.45 6.08
CA ASP A 34 -13.31 -12.75 6.59
C ASP A 34 -12.55 -13.60 5.54
N GLU A 35 -12.64 -13.24 4.24
CA GLU A 35 -11.97 -13.94 3.15
C GLU A 35 -10.62 -13.30 2.77
N PHE A 36 -10.15 -12.30 3.50
CA PHE A 36 -8.88 -11.65 3.23
C PHE A 36 -7.70 -12.65 3.26
N LYS A 37 -7.08 -12.86 2.11
CA LYS A 37 -5.99 -13.81 1.88
C LYS A 37 -4.67 -13.23 2.37
N LYS A 38 -4.51 -13.19 3.69
CA LYS A 38 -3.34 -12.63 4.41
C LYS A 38 -2.00 -13.09 3.83
N GLU A 39 -1.86 -14.37 3.54
CA GLU A 39 -0.64 -14.97 2.99
C GLU A 39 -0.30 -14.36 1.63
N LYS A 40 -1.27 -14.32 0.70
CA LYS A 40 -1.10 -13.71 -0.63
C LYS A 40 -0.72 -12.24 -0.54
N ALA A 41 -1.40 -11.47 0.31
CA ALA A 41 -1.10 -10.05 0.48
C ALA A 41 0.29 -9.83 1.11
N THR A 42 0.71 -10.69 2.05
CA THR A 42 2.04 -10.66 2.65
C THR A 42 3.13 -10.94 1.61
N GLU A 43 2.94 -11.98 0.78
CA GLU A 43 3.86 -12.31 -0.33
C GLU A 43 3.99 -11.16 -1.33
N LEU A 44 2.88 -10.48 -1.64
CA LEU A 44 2.90 -9.30 -2.51
C LEU A 44 3.71 -8.15 -1.89
N ILE A 45 3.51 -7.86 -0.61
CA ILE A 45 4.26 -6.82 0.12
C ILE A 45 5.76 -7.16 0.13
N ASP A 46 6.11 -8.38 0.54
CA ASP A 46 7.50 -8.82 0.70
C ASP A 46 8.25 -8.90 -0.62
N SER A 47 7.59 -9.30 -1.71
CA SER A 47 8.19 -9.34 -3.04
C SER A 47 8.34 -7.97 -3.70
N PHE A 48 7.55 -6.98 -3.27
CA PHE A 48 7.56 -5.64 -3.88
C PHE A 48 8.50 -4.66 -3.17
N PHE A 49 8.51 -4.69 -1.84
CA PHE A 49 9.37 -3.84 -1.00
C PHE A 49 10.58 -4.63 -0.50
N GLU A 50 11.77 -4.14 -0.78
CA GLU A 50 13.02 -4.70 -0.26
C GLU A 50 13.34 -4.11 1.13
N GLU A 51 12.79 -2.93 1.39
CA GLU A 51 12.99 -2.14 2.58
C GLU A 51 12.44 -2.84 3.83
N SER A 52 13.11 -2.65 4.97
CA SER A 52 12.65 -3.17 6.26
C SER A 52 11.57 -2.29 6.91
N ALA A 53 11.50 -1.03 6.50
CA ALA A 53 10.52 -0.05 6.97
C ALA A 53 9.90 0.68 5.77
N ILE A 54 8.60 0.87 5.83
CA ILE A 54 7.78 1.46 4.77
C ILE A 54 6.77 2.44 5.39
N TYR A 55 6.29 3.39 4.60
CA TYR A 55 5.18 4.23 5.00
C TYR A 55 3.88 3.45 4.89
N PHE A 56 3.10 3.48 5.96
CA PHE A 56 1.68 3.14 5.98
C PHE A 56 0.88 4.43 5.91
N ILE A 57 -0.05 4.50 4.96
CA ILE A 57 -0.72 5.73 4.57
C ILE A 57 -2.23 5.46 4.57
N THR A 58 -2.98 6.26 5.32
CA THR A 58 -4.46 6.22 5.31
C THR A 58 -5.03 7.62 5.17
N ASP A 59 -4.68 8.51 6.11
CA ASP A 59 -5.10 9.90 6.09
C ASP A 59 -4.00 10.85 6.63
N ARG A 60 -4.34 12.13 6.75
CA ARG A 60 -3.43 13.18 7.23
C ARG A 60 -3.00 13.02 8.69
N ARG A 61 -3.68 12.21 9.50
CA ARG A 61 -3.48 12.06 10.96
C ARG A 61 -2.90 10.71 11.36
N ASN A 62 -3.13 9.67 10.55
CA ASN A 62 -2.83 8.27 10.89
C ASN A 62 -1.70 7.65 10.04
N SER A 63 -1.11 8.42 9.12
CA SER A 63 0.02 7.95 8.31
C SER A 63 1.32 7.88 9.13
N ALA A 64 2.11 6.83 8.97
CA ALA A 64 3.32 6.61 9.76
C ALA A 64 4.37 5.76 9.04
N LEU A 65 5.62 5.85 9.48
CA LEU A 65 6.64 4.85 9.14
C LEU A 65 6.45 3.63 10.05
N ILE A 66 6.35 2.45 9.46
CA ILE A 66 6.16 1.19 10.17
C ILE A 66 7.19 0.15 9.71
N GLU A 67 7.39 -0.90 10.50
CA GLU A 67 8.16 -2.07 10.06
C GLU A 67 7.34 -2.88 9.05
N LYS A 68 7.98 -3.35 7.96
CA LYS A 68 7.30 -4.08 6.87
C LYS A 68 6.59 -5.34 7.38
N ASN A 69 7.18 -6.06 8.32
CA ASN A 69 6.60 -7.25 8.96
C ASN A 69 5.27 -6.97 9.70
N THR A 70 4.96 -5.71 10.05
CA THR A 70 3.71 -5.29 10.67
C THR A 70 2.68 -4.76 9.69
N ALA A 71 3.06 -4.56 8.42
CA ALA A 71 2.23 -3.89 7.43
C ALA A 71 0.90 -4.59 7.19
N ILE A 72 0.91 -5.92 7.11
CA ILE A 72 -0.32 -6.69 6.86
C ILE A 72 -1.33 -6.55 8.00
N SER A 73 -0.87 -6.54 9.25
CA SER A 73 -1.74 -6.34 10.41
C SER A 73 -2.34 -4.93 10.39
N LYS A 74 -1.55 -3.92 10.03
CA LYS A 74 -2.02 -2.53 9.91
C LYS A 74 -3.03 -2.34 8.78
N ILE A 75 -2.85 -3.03 7.66
CA ILE A 75 -3.81 -3.03 6.55
C ILE A 75 -5.13 -3.65 7.02
N MET A 76 -5.11 -4.83 7.63
CA MET A 76 -6.32 -5.48 8.11
C MET A 76 -7.08 -4.64 9.15
N GLU A 77 -6.37 -3.90 10.01
CA GLU A 77 -6.98 -2.97 10.97
C GLU A 77 -7.66 -1.76 10.30
N ALA A 78 -7.23 -1.36 9.10
CA ALA A 78 -7.66 -0.10 8.47
C ALA A 78 -8.55 -0.26 7.24
N ILE A 79 -8.50 -1.41 6.56
CA ILE A 79 -9.12 -1.63 5.25
C ILE A 79 -10.66 -1.56 5.26
N GLU A 80 -11.29 -1.72 6.42
CA GLU A 80 -12.74 -1.56 6.57
C GLU A 80 -13.18 -0.08 6.52
N GLU A 81 -12.32 0.84 6.97
CA GLU A 81 -12.64 2.27 7.10
C GLU A 81 -11.92 3.16 6.07
N PHE A 82 -10.79 2.69 5.54
CA PHE A 82 -9.90 3.44 4.67
C PHE A 82 -9.45 2.60 3.47
N ASP A 83 -8.85 3.27 2.48
CA ASP A 83 -8.12 2.64 1.38
C ASP A 83 -6.62 2.76 1.69
N PRO A 84 -6.02 1.84 2.48
CA PRO A 84 -4.65 2.01 2.94
C PRO A 84 -3.67 1.84 1.79
N ALA A 85 -2.60 2.63 1.83
CA ALA A 85 -1.49 2.50 0.92
C ALA A 85 -0.18 2.25 1.67
N LEU A 86 0.74 1.59 0.98
CA LEU A 86 2.12 1.41 1.38
C LEU A 86 3.04 2.13 0.40
N ALA A 87 4.09 2.75 0.90
CA ALA A 87 5.13 3.34 0.05
C ALA A 87 6.52 3.16 0.65
N ASN A 88 7.54 3.08 -0.20
CA ASN A 88 8.92 3.23 0.28
C ASN A 88 9.26 4.70 0.59
N ALA A 89 10.43 4.94 1.16
CA ALA A 89 10.78 6.23 1.75
C ALA A 89 10.80 7.40 0.75
N ASP A 90 11.05 7.13 -0.53
CA ASP A 90 11.12 8.13 -1.60
C ASP A 90 9.88 8.14 -2.50
N PHE A 91 8.84 7.38 -2.14
CA PHE A 91 7.59 7.23 -2.88
C PHE A 91 7.79 6.75 -4.34
N SER A 92 8.90 6.07 -4.63
CA SER A 92 9.16 5.47 -5.94
C SER A 92 8.45 4.13 -6.14
N LYS A 93 8.04 3.47 -5.05
CA LYS A 93 7.23 2.25 -5.04
C LYS A 93 6.00 2.50 -4.19
N ILE A 94 4.81 2.29 -4.76
CA ILE A 94 3.53 2.45 -4.06
C ILE A 94 2.69 1.19 -4.27
N MET A 95 2.00 0.76 -3.21
CA MET A 95 1.01 -0.30 -3.24
C MET A 95 -0.27 0.22 -2.58
N GLU A 96 -1.40 0.11 -3.25
CA GLU A 96 -2.70 0.60 -2.77
C GLU A 96 -3.65 -0.56 -2.57
N PHE A 97 -4.32 -0.58 -1.43
CA PHE A 97 -5.37 -1.52 -1.09
C PHE A 97 -6.71 -0.78 -1.11
N ASP A 98 -7.73 -1.44 -1.61
CA ASP A 98 -9.10 -0.96 -1.59
C ASP A 98 -9.95 -1.87 -0.69
N LYS A 99 -10.90 -1.27 0.01
CA LYS A 99 -11.87 -1.97 0.88
C LYS A 99 -12.62 -3.13 0.21
N ILE A 100 -12.73 -3.16 -1.13
CA ILE A 100 -13.35 -4.28 -1.86
C ILE A 100 -12.43 -5.51 -1.98
N GLY A 101 -11.26 -5.50 -1.32
CA GLY A 101 -10.38 -6.66 -1.27
C GLY A 101 -9.49 -6.81 -2.50
N VAL A 102 -9.10 -5.69 -3.11
CA VAL A 102 -8.14 -5.64 -4.22
C VAL A 102 -6.91 -4.84 -3.82
N VAL A 103 -5.79 -5.15 -4.46
CA VAL A 103 -4.52 -4.44 -4.32
C VAL A 103 -3.93 -4.15 -5.69
N ARG A 104 -3.31 -2.98 -5.86
CA ARG A 104 -2.46 -2.67 -7.00
C ARG A 104 -1.10 -2.20 -6.53
N LYS A 105 -0.08 -2.32 -7.37
CA LYS A 105 1.29 -1.90 -7.07
C LYS A 105 1.92 -1.28 -8.29
N GLY A 106 2.83 -0.33 -8.09
CA GLY A 106 3.42 0.40 -9.19
C GLY A 106 4.66 1.17 -8.80
N LYS A 107 5.42 1.56 -9.83
CA LYS A 107 6.70 2.26 -9.66
C LYS A 107 6.65 3.61 -10.35
N ARG A 108 7.35 4.60 -9.79
CA ARG A 108 7.43 5.93 -10.40
C ARG A 108 8.12 5.85 -11.77
N ILE A 109 7.54 6.52 -12.75
CA ILE A 109 8.14 6.68 -14.09
C ILE A 109 9.32 7.64 -13.96
N ASN A 110 10.51 7.21 -14.37
CA ASN A 110 11.71 8.07 -14.43
C ASN A 110 11.67 9.04 -15.61
#